data_AF-A0A6M0D0L8-F1
#
_entry.id   AF-A0A6M0D0L8-F1
#
_cell.length_a   1.000
_cell.length_b   1.000
_cell.length_c   1.000
_cell.angle_alpha   90.00
_cell.angle_beta   90.00
_cell.angle_gamma   90.00
#
_symmetry.space_group_name_H-M   'P 1'
#
loop_
_entity.id
_entity.type
_entity.pdbx_description
1 polymer ?
#
loop_
_entity_poly.entity_id
_entity_poly.type
_entity_poly.pdbx_seq_one_letter_code
_entity_poly.pdbx_strand_id
1 'polypeptide(L)'
;DLGPVRWATVRIDRAEPAQSGLVRPDNAFLAEQQRLLVGWPTKLALAPDFADRVLANLTRDGIQPSHPPALPDLPKPPLAQPVWEQLLP
;
A
#
# COMPACT_ATOMS: atom_id res chain seq x y z
N ASP A 1 24.03 26.88 18.30
CA ASP A 1 23.01 26.80 19.36
C ASP A 1 21.81 26.05 18.80
N LEU A 2 21.35 25.00 19.48
CA LEU A 2 20.19 24.18 19.10
C LEU A 2 19.06 24.30 20.13
N GLY A 3 19.12 25.26 21.05
CA GLY A 3 18.13 25.51 22.09
C GLY A 3 16.65 25.52 21.63
N PRO A 4 16.30 26.03 20.43
CA PRO A 4 14.91 26.01 19.96
C PRO A 4 14.50 24.74 19.19
N VAL A 5 15.38 23.76 19.01
CA VAL A 5 15.08 22.56 18.20
C VAL A 5 14.09 21.66 18.93
N ARG A 6 13.05 21.23 18.21
CA ARG A 6 12.07 20.23 18.66
C ARG A 6 12.18 18.98 17.79
N TRP A 7 11.94 17.82 18.39
CA TRP A 7 11.88 16.54 17.69
C TRP A 7 10.71 15.72 18.22
N ALA A 8 10.18 14.86 17.37
CA ALA A 8 9.16 13.88 17.71
C ALA A 8 9.49 12.56 17.00
N THR A 9 8.99 11.45 17.53
CA THR A 9 9.10 10.13 16.89
C THR A 9 7.72 9.51 16.74
N VAL A 10 7.55 8.72 15.69
CA VAL A 10 6.32 7.97 15.44
C VAL A 10 6.68 6.49 15.28
N ARG A 11 5.94 5.64 15.98
CA ARG A 11 6.01 4.20 15.77
C ARG A 11 5.11 3.83 14.60
N ILE A 12 5.67 3.14 13.61
CA ILE A 12 4.94 2.68 12.43
C ILE A 12 4.94 1.16 12.43
N ASP A 13 3.74 0.56 12.37
CA ASP A 13 3.58 -0.86 12.10
C ASP A 13 3.69 -1.08 10.58
N ARG A 14 4.71 -1.83 10.16
CA ARG A 14 4.91 -2.14 8.74
C ARG A 14 4.02 -3.32 8.37
N ALA A 15 3.23 -3.16 7.31
CA ALA A 15 2.47 -4.25 6.71
C ALA A 15 3.35 -4.98 5.69
N GLU A 16 3.91 -6.12 6.10
CA GLU A 16 4.78 -6.98 5.29
C GLU A 16 4.42 -8.46 5.51
N PRO A 17 4.59 -9.34 4.51
CA PRO A 17 4.38 -10.77 4.70
C PRO A 17 5.36 -11.33 5.73
N ALA A 18 4.95 -12.35 6.48
CA ALA A 18 5.86 -13.07 7.38
C ALA A 18 6.95 -13.77 6.56
N GLN A 19 8.21 -13.50 6.88
CA GLN A 19 9.37 -14.10 6.22
C GLN A 19 10.15 -14.99 7.19
N SER A 20 10.51 -16.20 6.75
CA SER A 20 11.26 -17.17 7.54
C SER A 20 12.77 -16.89 7.56
N GLY A 21 13.30 -16.21 6.54
CA GLY A 21 14.65 -15.65 6.53
C GLY A 21 14.58 -14.17 6.87
N LEU A 22 15.47 -13.68 7.74
CA LEU A 22 15.63 -12.27 8.14
C LEU A 22 16.04 -11.33 6.97
N VAL A 23 15.72 -11.69 5.73
CA VAL A 23 16.10 -11.00 4.50
C VAL A 23 14.94 -10.10 4.09
N ARG A 24 15.20 -8.80 4.05
CA ARG A 24 14.23 -7.78 3.62
C ARG A 24 13.67 -8.14 2.24
N PRO A 25 12.35 -8.05 2.00
CA PRO A 25 11.79 -8.31 0.67
C PRO A 25 12.27 -7.26 -0.32
N ASP A 26 12.72 -7.72 -1.50
CA ASP A 26 13.13 -6.87 -2.62
C ASP A 26 12.01 -6.66 -3.65
N ASN A 27 10.90 -7.41 -3.53
CA ASN A 27 9.73 -7.36 -4.41
C ASN A 27 8.44 -7.17 -3.62
N ALA A 28 7.38 -6.73 -4.28
CA ALA A 28 6.04 -6.73 -3.72
C ALA A 28 5.52 -8.17 -3.52
N PHE A 29 4.65 -8.33 -2.53
CA PHE A 29 3.99 -9.59 -2.22
C PHE A 29 2.55 -9.56 -2.74
N LEU A 30 2.14 -10.65 -3.38
CA LEU A 30 0.76 -10.90 -3.80
C LEU A 30 0.46 -12.38 -3.59
N ALA A 31 -0.58 -12.67 -2.81
CA ALA A 31 -1.17 -13.98 -2.63
C ALA A 31 -2.55 -14.01 -3.26
N GLU A 32 -2.93 -15.19 -3.73
CA GLU A 32 -4.21 -15.46 -4.34
C GLU A 32 -4.90 -16.59 -3.59
N GLN A 33 -6.19 -16.42 -3.32
CA GLN A 33 -7.07 -17.47 -2.84
C GLN A 33 -8.39 -17.39 -3.60
N GLN A 34 -8.58 -18.28 -4.58
CA GLN A 34 -9.73 -18.24 -5.51
C GLN A 34 -9.84 -16.87 -6.20
N ARG A 35 -10.89 -16.08 -5.92
CA ARG A 35 -11.11 -14.75 -6.49
C ARG A 35 -10.63 -13.61 -5.59
N LEU A 36 -9.89 -13.93 -4.52
CA LEU A 36 -9.34 -12.98 -3.58
C LEU A 36 -7.85 -12.80 -3.86
N LEU A 37 -7.45 -11.57 -4.17
CA LEU A 37 -6.05 -11.15 -4.22
C LEU A 37 -5.73 -10.34 -2.96
N VAL A 38 -4.68 -10.72 -2.22
CA VAL A 38 -4.21 -10.02 -1.01
C VAL A 38 -2.70 -9.79 -1.14
N GLY A 39 -2.25 -8.57 -0.88
CA GLY A 39 -0.81 -8.32 -0.92
C GLY A 39 -0.38 -6.97 -0.37
N TRP A 40 0.94 -6.79 -0.34
CA TRP A 40 1.59 -5.59 0.17
C TRP A 40 2.78 -5.21 -0.74
N PRO A 41 2.97 -3.92 -1.04
CA PRO A 41 4.16 -3.48 -1.77
C PRO A 41 5.45 -3.58 -0.93
N THR A 42 5.36 -3.62 0.42
CA THR A 42 6.47 -3.63 1.40
C THR A 42 7.32 -2.35 1.46
N LYS A 43 7.42 -1.60 0.36
CA LYS A 43 8.01 -0.25 0.28
C LYS A 43 7.20 0.59 -0.72
N LEU A 44 7.12 1.91 -0.51
CA LEU A 44 6.39 2.79 -1.44
C LEU A 44 6.91 2.69 -2.89
N ALA A 45 8.23 2.58 -3.06
CA ALA A 45 8.88 2.43 -4.36
C ALA A 45 8.48 1.15 -5.12
N LEU A 46 7.91 0.15 -4.43
CA LEU A 46 7.46 -1.12 -5.01
C LEU A 46 5.96 -1.11 -5.34
N ALA A 47 5.26 0.02 -5.19
CA ALA A 47 3.87 0.13 -5.63
C ALA A 47 3.66 -0.19 -7.13
N PRO A 48 4.57 0.18 -8.05
CA PRO A 48 4.47 -0.23 -9.45
C PRO A 48 4.59 -1.77 -9.63
N ASP A 49 5.60 -2.41 -9.03
CA ASP A 49 5.76 -3.88 -9.08
C ASP A 49 4.54 -4.60 -8.50
N PHE A 50 3.93 -4.06 -7.44
CA PHE A 50 2.69 -4.59 -6.89
C PHE A 50 1.53 -4.54 -7.89
N ALA A 51 1.34 -3.40 -8.56
CA ALA A 51 0.29 -3.22 -9.57
C ALA A 51 0.50 -4.17 -10.76
N ASP A 52 1.73 -4.30 -11.25
CA ASP A 52 2.08 -5.19 -12.36
C ASP A 52 1.74 -6.65 -12.04
N ARG A 53 2.02 -7.11 -10.81
CA ARG A 53 1.65 -8.45 -10.34
C ARG A 53 0.14 -8.68 -10.32
N VAL A 54 -0.64 -7.69 -9.88
CA VAL A 54 -2.11 -7.76 -9.89
C VAL A 54 -2.62 -7.85 -11.34
N LEU A 55 -2.14 -6.98 -12.22
CA LEU A 55 -2.53 -6.97 -13.63
C LEU A 55 -2.17 -8.28 -14.34
N ALA A 56 -1.02 -8.88 -14.02
CA ALA A 56 -0.62 -10.18 -14.54
C ALA A 56 -1.58 -11.30 -14.11
N ASN A 57 -2.07 -11.29 -12.86
CA ASN A 57 -3.08 -12.24 -12.39
C ASN A 57 -4.42 -12.06 -13.12
N LEU A 58 -4.89 -10.82 -13.25
CA LEU A 58 -6.13 -10.53 -14.00
C LEU A 58 -6.02 -10.99 -15.46
N THR A 59 -4.87 -10.75 -16.10
CA THR A 59 -4.60 -11.17 -17.48
C THR A 59 -4.57 -12.69 -17.62
N ARG A 60 -3.87 -13.39 -16.71
CA ARG A 60 -3.80 -14.87 -16.66
C ARG A 60 -5.20 -15.48 -16.60
N ASP A 61 -6.10 -14.87 -15.83
CA ASP A 61 -7.46 -15.37 -15.61
C ASP A 61 -8.45 -14.91 -16.68
N GLY A 62 -7.99 -14.18 -17.69
CA GLY A 62 -8.84 -13.66 -18.77
C GLY A 62 -9.86 -12.64 -18.29
N ILE A 63 -9.62 -11.97 -17.17
CA ILE A 63 -10.51 -10.92 -16.65
C ILE A 63 -10.36 -9.69 -17.54
N GLN A 64 -11.45 -9.34 -18.22
CA GLN A 64 -11.51 -8.18 -19.10
C GLN A 64 -12.41 -7.09 -18.51
N PRO A 65 -12.21 -5.82 -18.89
CA PRO A 65 -13.15 -4.76 -18.56
C PRO A 65 -14.57 -5.13 -18.99
N SER A 66 -15.52 -4.92 -18.10
CA SER A 66 -16.93 -4.82 -18.47
C SER A 66 -17.33 -3.35 -18.47
N HIS A 67 -18.45 -3.00 -19.12
CA HIS A 67 -18.99 -1.65 -19.13
C HIS A 67 -20.17 -1.55 -18.14
N PRO A 68 -19.92 -1.44 -16.83
CA PRO A 68 -20.99 -1.20 -15.86
C PRO A 68 -21.59 0.20 -16.06
N PRO A 69 -22.81 0.45 -15.58
CA PRO A 69 -23.37 1.80 -15.53
C PRO A 69 -22.48 2.73 -14.70
N ALA A 70 -22.64 4.03 -14.91
CA ALA A 70 -21.95 5.05 -14.11
C ALA A 70 -22.18 4.79 -12.62
N LEU A 71 -21.11 4.92 -11.83
CA LEU A 71 -21.21 4.82 -10.38
C LEU A 71 -22.09 5.98 -9.86
N PRO A 72 -22.91 5.74 -8.83
CA PRO A 72 -23.63 6.82 -8.15
C PRO A 72 -22.63 7.75 -7.45
N ASP A 73 -23.10 8.90 -6.98
CA ASP A 73 -22.30 9.76 -6.12
C ASP A 73 -21.95 9.04 -4.82
N LEU A 74 -20.67 8.74 -4.64
CA LEU A 74 -20.12 8.10 -3.45
C LEU A 74 -19.41 9.13 -2.57
N PRO A 75 -19.43 8.94 -1.23
CA PRO A 75 -18.69 9.80 -0.33
C PRO A 75 -17.19 9.73 -0.64
N LYS A 76 -16.53 10.89 -0.70
CA LYS A 76 -15.08 10.98 -0.94
C LYS A 76 -14.33 10.85 0.39
N PRO A 77 -13.33 9.97 0.49
CA PRO A 77 -12.51 9.88 1.70
C PRO A 77 -11.68 11.17 1.89
N PRO A 78 -11.39 11.57 3.14
CA PRO A 78 -10.50 12.69 3.40
C PRO A 78 -9.04 12.33 3.08
N LEU A 79 -8.21 13.36 2.91
CA LEU A 79 -6.75 13.20 2.85
C LEU A 79 -6.16 13.09 4.25
N ALA A 80 -5.17 12.22 4.42
CA ALA A 80 -4.45 12.11 5.69
C ALA A 80 -3.52 13.32 5.89
N GLN A 81 -3.49 13.85 7.12
CA GLN A 81 -2.47 14.83 7.52
C GLN A 81 -1.13 14.15 7.74
N PRO A 82 -0.01 14.74 7.33
CA PRO A 82 1.31 14.19 7.63
C PRO A 82 1.58 14.26 9.14
N VAL A 83 2.36 13.30 9.63
CA VAL A 83 2.59 13.12 11.07
C VAL A 83 3.24 14.33 11.73
N TRP A 84 4.06 15.11 11.01
CA TRP A 84 4.69 16.31 11.58
C TRP A 84 3.69 17.43 11.88
N GLU A 85 2.59 17.55 11.14
CA GLU A 85 1.50 18.50 11.46
C GLU A 85 0.66 18.04 12.66
N GLN A 86 0.77 16.77 13.05
CA GLN A 86 0.05 16.21 14.19
C GLN A 86 0.89 16.23 15.48
N LEU A 87 2.20 16.00 15.35
CA LEU A 87 3.11 15.83 16.50
C LEU A 87 3.88 17.10 16.86
N LEU A 88 4.00 18.07 15.96
CA LEU A 88 4.66 19.35 16.20
C LEU A 88 3.61 20.48 16.13
N PRO A 89 3.76 21.55 16.93
CA PRO A 89 2.87 22.69 16.92
C PRO A 89 2.93 23.50 15.63
#